data_AF-A0A9J7EVF2-F1
#
_entry.id   AF-A0A9J7EVF2-F1
#
_cell.length_a   1.000
_cell.length_b   1.000
_cell.length_c   1.000
_cell.angle_alpha   90.00
_cell.angle_beta   90.00
_cell.angle_gamma   90.00
#
_symmetry.space_group_name_H-M   'P 1'
#
loop_
_entity.id
_entity.type
_entity.pdbx_description
1 polymer ?
#
loop_
_entity_poly.entity_id
_entity_poly.type
_entity_poly.pdbx_seq_one_letter_code
_entity_poly.pdbx_strand_id
1 'polypeptide(L)'
;QKAKKEEELRRQKEKEDEKGPKEKNYNWKKSHKGRYFYRDAADVIQEGKPSMHTVTSNELSRVPVIDMTGKEKRVLSGYHALRAAAPRFEHEPRRHCQHFAAPQLAHNLMLVVDCCEQDIIQNARELQAAEDEIVVLERDLEDCNTKLQEQDKVINKVQGILQRVEMLNQPDVSLERAHDVLADLKETYPVEYDMFGLGTIAGNIVSPLLSSLLAPWEPLQAPDEHIPTFLKWRKLLTEEAYNSLLWQHFVPQLTTAAE
;
A
#
# COMPACT_ATOMS: atom_id res chain seq x y z
N GLN A 1 -38.65 -37.76 43.51
CA GLN A 1 -39.42 -38.33 42.36
C GLN A 1 -39.36 -37.47 41.08
N LYS A 2 -39.01 -36.17 41.14
CA LYS A 2 -38.88 -35.30 39.95
C LYS A 2 -37.66 -35.63 39.06
N ALA A 3 -36.51 -35.94 39.65
CA ALA A 3 -35.27 -36.23 38.91
C ALA A 3 -35.34 -37.51 38.05
N LYS A 4 -36.00 -38.57 38.54
CA LYS A 4 -36.18 -39.83 37.78
C LYS A 4 -37.06 -39.65 36.53
N LYS A 5 -37.98 -38.68 36.56
CA LYS A 5 -38.93 -38.41 35.46
C LYS A 5 -38.28 -37.60 34.33
N GLU A 6 -37.24 -36.83 34.64
CA GLU A 6 -36.50 -36.00 33.67
C GLU A 6 -35.46 -36.82 32.90
N GLU A 7 -34.85 -37.81 33.55
CA GLU A 7 -33.91 -38.75 32.93
C GLU A 7 -34.59 -39.72 31.96
N GLU A 8 -35.80 -40.16 32.30
CA GLU A 8 -36.62 -41.04 31.45
C GLU A 8 -37.08 -40.32 30.16
N LEU A 9 -37.37 -39.01 30.26
CA LEU A 9 -37.74 -38.16 29.12
C LEU A 9 -36.55 -37.97 28.15
N ARG A 10 -35.33 -37.84 28.67
CA ARG A 10 -34.11 -37.74 27.84
C ARG A 10 -33.85 -39.04 27.06
N ARG A 11 -34.01 -40.20 27.71
CA ARG A 11 -33.87 -41.52 27.05
C ARG A 11 -34.96 -41.81 26.02
N GLN A 12 -36.16 -41.24 26.15
CA GLN A 12 -37.20 -41.33 25.12
C GLN A 12 -36.87 -40.46 23.91
N LYS A 13 -36.31 -39.26 24.13
CA LYS A 13 -35.87 -38.36 23.06
C LYS A 13 -34.73 -38.94 22.22
N GLU A 14 -33.74 -39.55 22.88
CA GLU A 14 -32.64 -40.23 22.19
C GLU A 14 -33.12 -41.46 21.38
N LYS A 15 -34.18 -42.14 21.83
CA LYS A 15 -34.80 -43.26 21.11
C LYS A 15 -35.68 -42.84 19.93
N GLU A 16 -36.14 -41.59 19.89
CA GLU A 16 -36.86 -41.01 18.74
C GLU A 16 -35.90 -40.52 17.66
N ASP A 17 -34.71 -40.03 18.03
CA ASP A 17 -33.68 -39.59 17.07
C ASP A 17 -32.94 -40.77 16.39
N GLU A 18 -33.10 -42.01 16.86
CA GLU A 18 -32.38 -43.19 16.36
C GLU A 18 -33.16 -44.04 15.32
N LYS A 19 -34.35 -43.60 14.88
CA LYS A 19 -35.15 -44.27 13.83
C LYS A 19 -35.20 -43.47 12.52
N GLY A 20 -34.27 -43.75 11.61
CA GLY A 20 -34.61 -43.76 10.16
C GLY A 20 -35.02 -45.18 9.73
N PRO A 21 -35.45 -45.46 8.48
CA PRO A 21 -35.96 -44.59 7.40
C PRO A 21 -37.26 -45.12 6.71
N LYS A 22 -37.83 -44.26 5.85
CA LYS A 22 -38.68 -44.51 4.64
C LYS A 22 -40.06 -45.21 4.77
N GLU A 23 -41.09 -44.47 4.36
CA GLU A 23 -42.14 -44.99 3.46
C GLU A 23 -42.40 -44.02 2.30
N LYS A 24 -42.54 -44.59 1.10
CA LYS A 24 -42.93 -43.90 -0.13
C LYS A 24 -44.43 -43.67 -0.10
N ASN A 25 -44.88 -42.47 -0.44
CA ASN A 25 -46.26 -42.29 -0.92
C ASN A 25 -46.29 -41.40 -2.16
N TYR A 26 -46.77 -41.99 -3.25
CA TYR A 26 -47.07 -41.30 -4.50
C TYR A 26 -48.39 -40.54 -4.34
N ASN A 27 -48.31 -39.24 -4.03
CA ASN A 27 -49.45 -38.32 -4.13
C ASN A 27 -49.11 -37.21 -5.11
N TRP A 28 -49.39 -37.48 -6.39
CA TRP A 28 -49.47 -36.50 -7.45
C TRP A 28 -50.47 -35.39 -7.05
N LYS A 29 -50.06 -34.14 -7.24
CA LYS A 29 -50.76 -32.87 -6.97
C LYS A 29 -50.85 -32.45 -5.49
N LYS A 30 -49.79 -31.78 -5.00
CA LYS A 30 -49.95 -30.64 -4.10
C LYS A 30 -49.62 -29.37 -4.86
N SER A 31 -50.68 -28.61 -5.16
CA SER A 31 -50.62 -27.23 -5.59
C SER A 31 -49.72 -26.46 -4.61
N HIS A 32 -48.54 -26.03 -5.08
CA HIS A 32 -47.75 -25.06 -4.33
C HIS A 32 -48.53 -23.74 -4.38
N LYS A 33 -49.22 -23.44 -3.28
CA LYS A 33 -49.40 -22.06 -2.84
C LYS A 33 -47.99 -21.50 -2.72
N GLY A 34 -47.55 -20.74 -3.72
CA GLY A 34 -46.20 -20.23 -3.82
C GLY A 34 -45.83 -19.49 -2.54
N ARG A 35 -44.95 -20.10 -1.75
CA ARG A 35 -44.11 -19.33 -0.83
C ARG A 35 -43.16 -18.57 -1.75
N TYR A 36 -43.32 -17.25 -1.80
CA TYR A 36 -42.33 -16.39 -2.41
C TYR A 36 -41.01 -16.60 -1.65
N PHE A 37 -40.00 -17.07 -2.34
CA PHE A 37 -38.62 -17.01 -1.87
C PHE A 37 -38.10 -15.64 -2.27
N TYR A 38 -37.72 -14.82 -1.30
CA TYR A 38 -36.99 -13.59 -1.58
C TYR A 38 -35.60 -14.02 -2.04
N ARG A 39 -35.19 -13.55 -3.22
CA ARG A 39 -33.81 -13.68 -3.65
C ARG A 39 -32.96 -12.77 -2.80
N ASP A 40 -31.88 -13.30 -2.25
CA ASP A 40 -30.92 -12.49 -1.52
C ASP A 40 -29.97 -11.80 -2.50
N ALA A 41 -29.34 -10.70 -2.07
CA ALA A 41 -28.39 -9.97 -2.91
C ALA A 41 -27.26 -10.88 -3.43
N ALA A 42 -26.85 -11.87 -2.63
CA ALA A 42 -25.88 -12.88 -3.01
C ALA A 42 -26.34 -13.76 -4.19
N ASP A 43 -27.63 -14.13 -4.24
CA ASP A 43 -28.18 -14.97 -5.31
C ASP A 43 -28.21 -14.22 -6.65
N VAL A 44 -28.50 -12.91 -6.61
CA VAL A 44 -28.57 -12.04 -7.78
C VAL A 44 -27.18 -11.82 -8.40
N ILE A 45 -26.15 -11.65 -7.58
CA ILE A 45 -24.76 -11.48 -8.03
C ILE A 45 -24.28 -12.72 -8.81
N GLN A 46 -24.72 -13.92 -8.41
CA GLN A 46 -24.33 -15.18 -9.04
C GLN A 46 -24.92 -15.39 -10.44
N GLU A 47 -26.14 -14.88 -10.70
CA GLU A 47 -26.84 -15.04 -11.98
C GLU A 47 -26.49 -13.95 -13.02
N GLY A 48 -25.93 -12.83 -12.59
CA GLY A 48 -25.66 -11.64 -13.41
C GLY A 48 -24.48 -11.73 -14.41
N LYS A 49 -24.70 -12.24 -15.62
CA LYS A 49 -23.85 -12.01 -16.82
C LYS A 49 -24.61 -11.13 -17.85
N PRO A 50 -23.92 -10.27 -18.63
CA PRO A 50 -24.41 -8.92 -18.91
C PRO A 50 -25.42 -8.82 -20.05
N SER A 51 -26.43 -7.95 -19.88
CA SER A 51 -27.17 -7.28 -20.96
C SER A 51 -27.27 -5.79 -20.61
N MET A 52 -26.87 -4.94 -21.55
CA MET A 52 -26.80 -3.49 -21.41
C MET A 52 -28.19 -2.87 -21.49
N HIS A 53 -28.52 -1.94 -20.59
CA HIS A 53 -29.02 -0.58 -20.89
C HIS A 53 -29.56 0.06 -19.60
N THR A 54 -28.85 1.06 -19.09
CA THR A 54 -29.29 1.91 -17.98
C THR A 54 -29.66 3.30 -18.51
N VAL A 55 -30.81 3.81 -18.10
CA VAL A 55 -31.14 5.24 -18.17
C VAL A 55 -31.70 5.64 -16.81
N THR A 56 -31.04 6.62 -16.19
CA THR A 56 -31.31 7.18 -14.88
C THR A 56 -32.45 8.21 -14.94
N SER A 57 -33.29 8.26 -13.90
CA SER A 57 -34.33 9.29 -13.77
C SER A 57 -34.38 9.85 -12.35
N ASN A 58 -34.13 11.16 -12.21
CA ASN A 58 -34.20 11.88 -10.93
C ASN A 58 -35.17 13.09 -10.96
N GLU A 59 -35.89 13.29 -12.07
CA GLU A 59 -36.80 14.44 -12.25
C GLU A 59 -38.27 14.13 -11.90
N LEU A 60 -38.65 12.85 -11.85
CA LEU A 60 -40.03 12.41 -11.62
C LEU A 60 -40.51 12.58 -10.16
N SER A 61 -39.59 12.83 -9.22
CA SER A 61 -39.90 12.91 -7.78
C SER A 61 -40.54 14.25 -7.35
N ARG A 62 -40.48 15.30 -8.18
CA ARG A 62 -40.92 16.67 -7.84
C ARG A 62 -42.17 17.15 -8.59
N VAL A 63 -42.79 16.27 -9.37
CA VAL A 63 -44.00 16.63 -10.14
C VAL A 63 -45.23 16.56 -9.22
N PRO A 64 -46.07 17.60 -9.16
CA PRO A 64 -47.30 17.57 -8.36
C PRO A 64 -48.27 16.51 -8.90
N VAL A 65 -48.73 15.62 -8.01
CA VAL A 65 -49.61 14.49 -8.36
C VAL A 65 -51.04 14.79 -7.95
N ILE A 66 -51.97 14.67 -8.88
CA ILE A 66 -53.40 14.84 -8.61
C ILE A 66 -53.98 13.48 -8.22
N ASP A 67 -54.32 13.31 -6.95
CA ASP A 67 -54.97 12.12 -6.43
C ASP A 67 -56.50 12.23 -6.62
N MET A 68 -57.05 11.30 -7.41
CA MET A 68 -58.48 11.16 -7.70
C MET A 68 -59.08 9.90 -7.07
N THR A 69 -58.32 9.18 -6.22
CA THR A 69 -58.77 7.91 -5.62
C THR A 69 -59.72 8.08 -4.42
N GLY A 70 -59.88 9.32 -3.93
CA GLY A 70 -60.84 9.67 -2.88
C GLY A 70 -62.15 10.25 -3.43
N LYS A 71 -63.10 10.48 -2.53
CA LYS A 71 -64.38 11.17 -2.84
C LYS A 71 -64.17 12.60 -3.35
N GLU A 72 -63.03 13.21 -3.03
CA GLU A 72 -62.65 14.56 -3.41
C GLU A 72 -61.24 14.57 -4.02
N LYS A 73 -61.05 15.43 -5.02
CA LYS A 73 -59.77 15.66 -5.69
C LYS A 73 -58.77 16.30 -4.72
N ARG A 74 -57.56 15.75 -4.64
CA ARG A 74 -56.46 16.30 -3.84
C ARG A 74 -55.22 16.48 -4.71
N VAL A 75 -54.45 17.54 -4.46
CA VAL A 75 -53.18 17.77 -5.15
C VAL A 75 -52.06 17.57 -4.15
N LEU A 76 -51.19 16.62 -4.43
CA LEU A 76 -50.05 16.24 -3.59
C LEU A 76 -48.77 16.82 -4.16
N SER A 77 -47.83 17.17 -3.28
CA SER A 77 -46.53 17.77 -3.65
C SER A 77 -45.61 16.83 -4.43
N GLY A 78 -45.94 15.54 -4.47
CA GLY A 78 -45.24 14.52 -5.27
C GLY A 78 -45.60 13.11 -4.83
N TYR A 79 -45.01 12.10 -5.47
CA TYR A 79 -45.26 10.68 -5.19
C TYR A 79 -44.96 10.25 -3.74
N HIS A 80 -44.12 11.00 -3.01
CA HIS A 80 -43.78 10.70 -1.61
C HIS A 80 -44.98 10.87 -0.65
N ALA A 81 -45.92 11.75 -0.94
CA ALA A 81 -47.07 12.02 -0.06
C ALA A 81 -48.12 10.89 -0.09
N LEU A 82 -48.21 10.12 -1.19
CA LEU A 82 -49.10 8.96 -1.30
C LEU A 82 -48.70 7.83 -0.34
N ARG A 83 -47.40 7.70 -0.05
CA ARG A 83 -46.87 6.64 0.84
C ARG A 83 -47.26 6.84 2.30
N ALA A 84 -47.42 8.09 2.74
CA ALA A 84 -47.75 8.43 4.13
C ALA A 84 -49.23 8.17 4.46
N ALA A 85 -50.13 8.17 3.47
CA ALA A 85 -51.57 8.02 3.65
C ALA A 85 -52.07 6.57 3.42
N ALA A 86 -51.20 5.66 2.98
CA ALA A 86 -51.58 4.27 2.75
C ALA A 86 -51.94 3.56 4.08
N PRO A 87 -53.11 2.91 4.20
CA PRO A 87 -53.44 2.10 5.36
C PRO A 87 -52.42 0.95 5.48
N ARG A 88 -51.91 0.70 6.69
CA ARG A 88 -51.02 -0.43 6.96
C ARG A 88 -51.84 -1.73 6.94
N PHE A 89 -52.06 -2.28 5.75
CA PHE A 89 -52.76 -3.55 5.50
C PHE A 89 -51.89 -4.77 5.84
N GLU A 90 -51.23 -4.80 7.00
CA GLU A 90 -50.33 -5.93 7.30
C GLU A 90 -51.08 -7.24 7.56
N HIS A 91 -52.35 -7.23 7.98
CA HIS A 91 -53.07 -8.45 8.41
C HIS A 91 -54.51 -8.59 7.87
N GLU A 92 -54.81 -8.14 6.65
CA GLU A 92 -56.07 -8.52 5.99
C GLU A 92 -55.82 -9.76 5.10
N PRO A 93 -56.61 -10.84 5.20
CA PRO A 93 -56.50 -11.96 4.27
C PRO A 93 -56.68 -11.44 2.84
N ARG A 94 -55.71 -11.73 1.96
CA ARG A 94 -55.68 -11.23 0.58
C ARG A 94 -57.05 -11.44 -0.07
N ARG A 95 -57.77 -10.33 -0.31
CA ARG A 95 -59.08 -10.36 -0.98
C ARG A 95 -58.91 -11.08 -2.32
N HIS A 96 -59.90 -11.87 -2.70
CA HIS A 96 -59.81 -12.65 -3.93
C HIS A 96 -59.96 -11.72 -5.13
N CYS A 97 -58.83 -11.24 -5.65
CA CYS A 97 -58.74 -10.28 -6.74
C CYS A 97 -59.06 -10.93 -8.09
N GLN A 98 -60.31 -11.35 -8.31
CA GLN A 98 -60.73 -11.96 -9.58
C GLN A 98 -60.76 -10.97 -10.76
N HIS A 99 -60.90 -9.66 -10.48
CA HIS A 99 -61.00 -8.60 -11.50
C HIS A 99 -59.79 -7.66 -11.52
N PHE A 100 -58.75 -7.92 -10.73
CA PHE A 100 -57.57 -7.06 -10.59
C PHE A 100 -56.34 -7.74 -11.18
N ALA A 101 -56.46 -8.23 -12.42
CA ALA A 101 -55.30 -8.59 -13.23
C ALA A 101 -54.76 -7.30 -13.86
N ALA A 102 -53.69 -6.75 -13.29
CA ALA A 102 -53.01 -5.56 -13.79
C ALA A 102 -51.66 -5.97 -14.43
N PRO A 103 -51.66 -6.57 -15.63
CA PRO A 103 -50.46 -7.12 -16.24
C PRO A 103 -49.39 -6.06 -16.51
N GLN A 104 -49.79 -4.83 -16.85
CA GLN A 104 -48.86 -3.72 -17.09
C GLN A 104 -48.17 -3.26 -15.79
N LEU A 105 -48.88 -3.25 -14.65
CA LEU A 105 -48.26 -2.92 -13.37
C LEU A 105 -47.30 -4.02 -12.90
N ALA A 106 -47.65 -5.29 -13.13
CA ALA A 106 -46.77 -6.41 -12.86
C ALA A 106 -45.50 -6.36 -13.71
N HIS A 107 -45.63 -6.01 -15.00
CA HIS A 107 -44.48 -5.80 -15.89
C HIS A 107 -43.60 -4.63 -15.41
N ASN A 108 -44.18 -3.48 -15.06
CA ASN A 108 -43.42 -2.34 -14.53
C ASN A 108 -42.66 -2.69 -13.24
N LEU A 109 -43.27 -3.46 -12.35
CA LEU A 109 -42.60 -3.95 -11.14
C LEU A 109 -41.47 -4.93 -11.48
N MET A 110 -41.65 -5.80 -12.48
CA MET A 110 -40.57 -6.68 -12.96
C MET A 110 -39.40 -5.85 -13.47
N LEU A 111 -39.64 -4.82 -14.28
CA LEU A 111 -38.58 -3.94 -14.78
C LEU A 111 -37.81 -3.25 -13.64
N VAL A 112 -38.51 -2.79 -12.60
CA VAL A 112 -37.85 -2.19 -11.43
C VAL A 112 -36.99 -3.23 -10.69
N VAL A 113 -37.49 -4.45 -10.55
CA VAL A 113 -36.71 -5.55 -9.95
C VAL A 113 -35.49 -5.86 -10.80
N ASP A 114 -35.64 -6.01 -12.12
CA ASP A 114 -34.54 -6.28 -13.05
C ASP A 114 -33.47 -5.17 -13.01
N CYS A 115 -33.87 -3.89 -12.95
CA CYS A 115 -32.94 -2.77 -12.79
C CYS A 115 -32.21 -2.82 -11.44
N CYS A 116 -32.92 -3.06 -10.34
CA CYS A 116 -32.29 -3.20 -9.02
C CYS A 116 -31.33 -4.39 -8.96
N GLU A 117 -31.68 -5.50 -9.60
CA GLU A 117 -30.80 -6.67 -9.70
C GLU A 117 -29.51 -6.33 -10.45
N GLN A 118 -29.62 -5.61 -11.58
CA GLN A 118 -28.46 -5.11 -12.33
C GLN A 118 -27.60 -4.14 -11.51
N ASP A 119 -28.21 -3.22 -10.76
CA ASP A 119 -27.47 -2.30 -9.89
C ASP A 119 -26.71 -3.06 -8.79
N ILE A 120 -27.31 -4.09 -8.20
CA ILE A 120 -26.64 -4.95 -7.20
C ILE A 120 -25.41 -5.63 -7.82
N ILE A 121 -25.56 -6.20 -9.03
CA ILE A 121 -24.46 -6.86 -9.73
C ILE A 121 -23.34 -5.87 -10.06
N GLN A 122 -23.69 -4.66 -10.52
CA GLN A 122 -22.71 -3.63 -10.87
C GLN A 122 -21.94 -3.16 -9.65
N ASN A 123 -22.63 -2.83 -8.56
CA ASN A 123 -22.00 -2.42 -7.30
C ASN A 123 -21.07 -3.51 -6.75
N ALA A 124 -21.46 -4.79 -6.84
CA ALA A 124 -20.62 -5.89 -6.39
C ALA A 124 -19.33 -6.01 -7.20
N ARG A 125 -19.40 -5.80 -8.53
CA ARG A 125 -18.21 -5.81 -9.40
C ARG A 125 -17.30 -4.62 -9.14
N GLU A 126 -17.88 -3.44 -8.95
CA GLU A 126 -17.12 -2.23 -8.61
C GLU A 126 -16.42 -2.38 -7.25
N LEU A 127 -17.11 -2.94 -6.26
CA LEU A 127 -16.53 -3.25 -4.96
C LEU A 127 -15.34 -4.21 -5.10
N GLN A 128 -15.52 -5.32 -5.83
CA GLN A 128 -14.44 -6.28 -6.05
C GLN A 128 -13.24 -5.66 -6.77
N ALA A 129 -13.48 -4.85 -7.82
CA ALA A 129 -12.41 -4.17 -8.53
C ALA A 129 -11.66 -3.18 -7.64
N ALA A 130 -12.37 -2.45 -6.77
CA ALA A 130 -11.75 -1.55 -5.80
C ALA A 130 -10.95 -2.30 -4.73
N GLU A 131 -11.44 -3.45 -4.26
CA GLU A 131 -10.71 -4.33 -3.33
C GLU A 131 -9.41 -4.86 -3.98
N ASP A 132 -9.48 -5.33 -5.22
CA ASP A 132 -8.30 -5.78 -5.98
C ASP A 132 -7.29 -4.62 -6.20
N GLU A 133 -7.78 -3.41 -6.51
CA GLU A 133 -6.94 -2.21 -6.67
C GLU A 133 -6.24 -1.84 -5.36
N ILE A 134 -6.93 -1.91 -4.22
CA ILE A 134 -6.33 -1.66 -2.90
C ILE A 134 -5.16 -2.61 -2.66
N VAL A 135 -5.33 -3.91 -2.93
CA VAL A 135 -4.25 -4.90 -2.72
C VAL A 135 -3.03 -4.61 -3.60
N VAL A 136 -3.25 -4.19 -4.85
CA VAL A 136 -2.15 -3.80 -5.75
C VAL A 136 -1.44 -2.54 -5.22
N LEU A 137 -2.20 -1.52 -4.83
CA LEU A 137 -1.65 -0.28 -4.30
C LEU A 137 -0.88 -0.49 -2.99
N GLU A 138 -1.36 -1.37 -2.10
CA GLU A 138 -0.65 -1.74 -0.87
C GLU A 138 0.71 -2.35 -1.16
N ARG A 139 0.76 -3.29 -2.12
CA ARG A 139 2.02 -3.90 -2.56
C ARG A 139 2.97 -2.88 -3.18
N ASP A 140 2.46 -2.03 -4.07
CA ASP A 140 3.26 -0.99 -4.72
C ASP A 140 3.82 0.00 -3.69
N LEU A 141 3.04 0.33 -2.66
CA LEU A 141 3.46 1.17 -1.55
C LEU A 141 4.60 0.50 -0.75
N GLU A 142 4.47 -0.79 -0.42
CA GLU A 142 5.52 -1.55 0.26
C GLU A 142 6.83 -1.61 -0.56
N ASP A 143 6.73 -1.86 -1.86
CA ASP A 143 7.88 -1.86 -2.78
C ASP A 143 8.53 -0.48 -2.86
N CYS A 144 7.73 0.60 -2.90
CA CYS A 144 8.24 1.96 -2.91
C CYS A 144 8.93 2.33 -1.59
N ASN A 145 8.36 1.95 -0.45
CA ASN A 145 8.96 2.15 0.87
C ASN A 145 10.30 1.44 1.00
N THR A 146 10.40 0.22 0.49
CA THR A 146 11.66 -0.55 0.50
C THR A 146 12.74 0.17 -0.30
N LYS A 147 12.40 0.65 -1.52
CA LYS A 147 13.32 1.44 -2.34
C LYS A 147 13.73 2.74 -1.65
N LEU A 148 12.80 3.45 -1.00
CA LEU A 148 13.13 4.67 -0.26
C LEU A 148 14.11 4.40 0.87
N GLN A 149 13.91 3.33 1.66
CA GLN A 149 14.85 2.95 2.72
C GLN A 149 16.24 2.60 2.18
N GLU A 150 16.34 1.96 1.01
CA GLU A 150 17.61 1.70 0.35
C GLU A 150 18.29 3.01 -0.08
N GLN A 151 17.55 3.93 -0.68
CA GLN A 151 18.07 5.24 -1.08
C GLN A 151 18.51 6.06 0.14
N ASP A 152 17.75 6.06 1.23
CA ASP A 152 18.11 6.75 2.47
C ASP A 152 19.43 6.22 3.03
N LYS A 153 19.67 4.91 2.97
CA LYS A 153 20.97 4.33 3.37
C LYS A 153 22.11 4.87 2.51
N VAL A 154 21.91 4.97 1.19
CA VAL A 154 22.92 5.51 0.27
C VAL A 154 23.16 7.00 0.55
N ILE A 155 22.10 7.79 0.72
CA ILE A 155 22.20 9.22 1.04
C ILE A 155 22.95 9.43 2.35
N ASN A 156 22.61 8.69 3.40
CA ASN A 156 23.28 8.78 4.70
C ASN A 156 24.77 8.42 4.60
N LYS A 157 25.13 7.40 3.81
CA LYS A 157 26.54 7.05 3.56
C LYS A 157 27.27 8.20 2.87
N VAL A 158 26.73 8.72 1.78
CA VAL A 158 27.34 9.81 1.00
C VAL A 158 27.45 11.08 1.85
N GLN A 159 26.43 11.38 2.67
CA GLN A 159 26.46 12.50 3.60
C GLN A 159 27.55 12.34 4.66
N GLY A 160 27.73 11.13 5.21
CA GLY A 160 28.82 10.83 6.13
C GLY A 160 30.22 11.02 5.50
N ILE A 161 30.38 10.60 4.25
CA ILE A 161 31.61 10.82 3.46
C ILE A 161 31.82 12.34 3.25
N LEU A 162 30.80 13.07 2.80
CA LEU A 162 30.88 14.51 2.55
C LEU A 162 31.25 15.30 3.80
N GLN A 163 30.65 15.00 4.95
CA GLN A 163 30.99 15.66 6.22
C GLN A 163 32.48 15.49 6.58
N ARG A 164 33.02 14.29 6.37
CA ARG A 164 34.44 14.00 6.63
C ARG A 164 35.36 14.71 5.63
N VAL A 165 34.98 14.71 4.34
CA VAL A 165 35.72 15.45 3.30
C VAL A 165 35.68 16.96 3.54
N GLU A 166 34.56 17.50 4.02
CA GLU A 166 34.44 18.92 4.37
C GLU A 166 35.35 19.30 5.54
N MET A 167 35.56 18.40 6.52
CA MET A 167 36.58 18.60 7.56
C MET A 167 38.00 18.70 6.99
N LEU A 168 38.29 18.04 5.87
CA LEU A 168 39.59 18.10 5.19
C LEU A 168 39.78 19.36 4.34
N ASN A 169 38.70 20.04 3.96
CA ASN A 169 38.73 21.23 3.12
C ASN A 169 38.84 22.54 3.93
N GLN A 170 39.09 22.45 5.25
CA GLN A 170 39.27 23.63 6.09
C GLN A 170 40.72 24.16 5.99
N PRO A 171 40.93 25.48 6.07
CA PRO A 171 42.26 26.09 5.90
C PRO A 171 43.24 25.71 7.02
N ASP A 172 42.76 25.32 8.20
CA ASP A 172 43.59 25.02 9.39
C ASP A 172 43.82 23.51 9.61
N VAL A 173 43.68 22.70 8.56
CA VAL A 173 43.83 21.24 8.69
C VAL A 173 45.29 20.86 8.92
N SER A 174 45.57 20.24 10.06
CA SER A 174 46.88 19.66 10.34
C SER A 174 47.10 18.35 9.56
N LEU A 175 48.36 18.05 9.25
CA LEU A 175 48.74 16.82 8.55
C LEU A 175 48.26 15.56 9.30
N GLU A 176 48.34 15.56 10.64
CA GLU A 176 47.87 14.46 11.48
C GLU A 176 46.35 14.32 11.42
N ARG A 177 45.62 15.44 11.48
CA ARG A 177 44.15 15.41 11.40
C ARG A 177 43.68 14.92 10.04
N ALA A 178 44.37 15.32 8.96
CA ALA A 178 44.09 14.83 7.62
C ALA A 178 44.29 13.32 7.51
N HIS A 179 45.37 12.81 8.10
CA HIS A 179 45.65 11.37 8.13
C HIS A 179 44.54 10.61 8.87
N ASP A 180 44.14 11.07 10.05
CA ASP A 180 43.13 10.38 10.87
C ASP A 180 41.77 10.32 10.17
N VAL A 181 41.33 11.43 9.57
CA VAL A 181 40.05 11.48 8.86
C VAL A 181 40.07 10.59 7.61
N LEU A 182 41.18 10.55 6.86
CA LEU A 182 41.31 9.68 5.69
C LEU A 182 41.43 8.21 6.06
N ALA A 183 42.13 7.88 7.15
CA ALA A 183 42.23 6.52 7.66
C ALA A 183 40.86 6.00 8.10
N ASP A 184 40.13 6.79 8.90
CA ASP A 184 38.77 6.48 9.35
C ASP A 184 37.81 6.33 8.15
N LEU A 185 37.95 7.18 7.13
CA LEU A 185 37.11 7.12 5.93
C LEU A 185 37.43 5.91 5.04
N LYS A 186 38.71 5.50 4.95
CA LYS A 186 39.11 4.26 4.27
C LYS A 186 38.66 3.00 5.01
N GLU A 187 38.64 3.02 6.34
CA GLU A 187 38.16 1.91 7.16
C GLU A 187 36.63 1.79 7.12
N THR A 188 35.93 2.92 7.20
CA THR A 188 34.46 2.96 7.25
C THR A 188 33.82 2.72 5.88
N TYR A 189 34.44 3.22 4.79
CA TYR A 189 33.87 3.21 3.44
C TYR A 189 34.88 2.78 2.37
N PRO A 190 35.40 1.53 2.41
CA PRO A 190 36.50 1.11 1.52
C PRO A 190 36.12 1.10 0.03
N VAL A 191 34.89 0.67 -0.30
CA VAL A 191 34.43 0.59 -1.70
C VAL A 191 34.25 1.99 -2.28
N GLU A 192 33.60 2.86 -1.51
CA GLU A 192 33.38 4.26 -1.88
C GLU A 192 34.69 5.04 -1.94
N TYR A 193 35.67 4.71 -1.09
CA TYR A 193 37.01 5.29 -1.11
C TYR A 193 37.69 5.14 -2.47
N ASP A 194 37.65 3.90 -2.99
CA ASP A 194 38.25 3.56 -4.28
C ASP A 194 37.40 4.10 -5.43
N MET A 195 36.07 3.96 -5.35
CA MET A 195 35.15 4.41 -6.39
C MET A 195 35.19 5.93 -6.61
N PHE A 196 35.28 6.71 -5.54
CA PHE A 196 35.38 8.17 -5.62
C PHE A 196 36.82 8.67 -5.79
N GLY A 197 37.82 7.77 -5.84
CA GLY A 197 39.22 8.14 -6.00
C GLY A 197 39.73 9.04 -4.88
N LEU A 198 39.25 8.84 -3.65
CA LEU A 198 39.57 9.72 -2.52
C LEU A 198 41.06 9.70 -2.17
N GLY A 199 41.76 8.60 -2.46
CA GLY A 199 43.22 8.54 -2.34
C GLY A 199 43.97 9.50 -3.28
N THR A 200 43.41 9.81 -4.46
CA THR A 200 44.00 10.78 -5.39
C THR A 200 43.68 12.21 -4.95
N ILE A 201 42.45 12.47 -4.53
CA ILE A 201 42.03 13.79 -4.01
C ILE A 201 42.81 14.13 -2.74
N ALA A 202 43.01 13.15 -1.85
CA ALA A 202 43.84 13.28 -0.67
C ALA A 202 45.26 13.75 -1.01
N GLY A 203 45.85 13.26 -2.11
CA GLY A 203 47.16 13.72 -2.57
C GLY A 203 47.22 15.25 -2.76
N ASN A 204 46.17 15.84 -3.32
CA ASN A 204 46.10 17.30 -3.52
C ASN A 204 45.96 18.08 -2.21
N ILE A 205 45.23 17.54 -1.23
CA ILE A 205 45.04 18.15 0.10
C ILE A 205 46.35 18.09 0.89
N VAL A 206 47.05 16.96 0.82
CA VAL A 206 48.27 16.68 1.59
C VAL A 206 49.48 17.38 0.98
N SER A 207 49.50 17.64 -0.32
CA SER A 207 50.58 18.32 -1.05
C SER A 207 51.06 19.63 -0.40
N PRO A 208 50.20 20.64 -0.15
CA PRO A 208 50.62 21.87 0.55
C PRO A 208 51.04 21.63 2.01
N LEU A 209 50.43 20.67 2.69
CA LEU A 209 50.77 20.33 4.08
C LEU A 209 52.17 19.72 4.19
N LEU A 210 52.50 18.77 3.29
CA LEU A 210 53.84 18.19 3.18
C LEU A 210 54.87 19.24 2.78
N SER A 211 54.54 20.15 1.87
CA SER A 211 55.43 21.26 1.48
C SER A 211 55.78 22.13 2.69
N SER A 212 54.79 22.47 3.52
CA SER A 212 55.02 23.25 4.75
C SER A 212 55.86 22.49 5.79
N LEU A 213 55.68 21.18 5.91
CA LEU A 213 56.44 20.32 6.82
C LEU A 213 57.91 20.20 6.39
N LEU A 214 58.16 20.13 5.07
CA LEU A 214 59.48 19.96 4.49
C LEU A 214 60.23 21.28 4.28
N ALA A 215 59.57 22.44 4.39
CA ALA A 215 60.21 23.74 4.23
C ALA A 215 61.41 24.01 5.18
N PRO A 216 61.37 23.64 6.48
CA PRO A 216 62.51 23.78 7.39
C PRO A 216 63.46 22.57 7.38
N TRP A 217 63.21 21.54 6.57
CA TRP A 217 64.00 20.31 6.59
C TRP A 217 65.35 20.50 5.93
N GLU A 218 66.42 20.07 6.60
CA GLU A 218 67.78 20.00 6.06
C GLU A 218 68.15 18.53 5.77
N PRO A 219 68.08 18.08 4.50
CA PRO A 219 68.24 16.66 4.18
C PRO A 219 69.64 16.10 4.52
N LEU A 220 70.67 16.95 4.55
CA LEU A 220 72.04 16.55 4.88
C LEU A 220 72.28 16.32 6.38
N GLN A 221 71.48 16.94 7.26
CA GLN A 221 71.60 16.77 8.71
C GLN A 221 70.81 15.56 9.21
N ALA A 222 69.59 15.39 8.69
CA ALA A 222 68.67 14.34 9.11
C ALA A 222 67.90 13.75 7.92
N PRO A 223 68.54 12.88 7.10
CA PRO A 223 67.93 12.34 5.88
C PRO A 223 66.71 11.44 6.15
N ASP A 224 66.66 10.80 7.31
CA ASP A 224 65.64 9.80 7.64
C ASP A 224 64.40 10.39 8.33
N GLU A 225 64.40 11.68 8.68
CA GLU A 225 63.44 12.30 9.59
C GLU A 225 61.98 12.20 9.10
N HIS A 226 61.74 12.44 7.80
CA HIS A 226 60.39 12.47 7.23
C HIS A 226 59.99 11.18 6.49
N ILE A 227 60.89 10.20 6.37
CA ILE A 227 60.60 8.90 5.74
C ILE A 227 59.41 8.18 6.41
N PRO A 228 59.30 8.11 7.76
CA PRO A 228 58.17 7.49 8.43
C PRO A 228 56.83 8.14 8.08
N THR A 229 56.82 9.46 7.84
CA THR A 229 55.63 10.21 7.47
C THR A 229 55.15 9.79 6.08
N PHE A 230 56.03 9.75 5.08
CA PHE A 230 55.68 9.27 3.73
C PHE A 230 55.20 7.80 3.74
N LEU A 231 55.81 6.94 4.56
CA LEU A 231 55.36 5.54 4.69
C LEU A 231 53.94 5.40 5.26
N LYS A 232 53.52 6.30 6.17
CA LYS A 232 52.13 6.35 6.66
C LYS A 232 51.17 6.72 5.52
N TRP A 233 51.51 7.76 4.77
CA TRP A 233 50.70 8.25 3.65
C TRP A 233 50.58 7.26 2.49
N ARG A 234 51.61 6.44 2.25
CA ARG A 234 51.56 5.37 1.24
C ARG A 234 50.38 4.40 1.42
N LYS A 235 49.95 4.16 2.66
CA LYS A 235 48.83 3.24 2.95
C LYS A 235 47.47 3.84 2.60
N LEU A 236 47.36 5.16 2.54
CA LEU A 236 46.10 5.88 2.33
C LEU A 236 45.97 6.37 0.87
N LEU A 237 47.07 6.76 0.25
CA LEU A 237 47.09 7.32 -1.10
C LEU A 237 47.12 6.24 -2.19
N THR A 238 46.71 6.62 -3.41
CA THR A 238 46.94 5.83 -4.61
C THR A 238 48.42 5.87 -4.99
N GLU A 239 48.92 4.85 -5.71
CA GLU A 239 50.34 4.81 -6.12
C GLU A 239 50.72 6.04 -6.95
N GLU A 240 49.85 6.49 -7.84
CA GLU A 240 50.06 7.68 -8.67
C GLU A 240 50.18 8.95 -7.82
N ALA A 241 49.26 9.16 -6.87
CA ALA A 241 49.28 10.33 -5.99
C ALA A 241 50.50 10.32 -5.06
N TYR A 242 50.84 9.16 -4.50
CA TYR A 242 52.03 9.00 -3.67
C TYR A 242 53.32 9.30 -4.44
N ASN A 243 53.46 8.76 -5.66
CA ASN A 243 54.62 9.04 -6.51
C ASN A 243 54.70 10.52 -6.87
N SER A 244 53.57 11.15 -7.21
CA SER A 244 53.52 12.58 -7.50
C SER A 244 54.05 13.43 -6.32
N LEU A 245 53.63 13.12 -5.09
CA LEU A 245 54.10 13.81 -3.89
C LEU A 245 55.61 13.65 -3.66
N LEU A 246 56.15 12.45 -3.88
CA LEU A 246 57.59 12.21 -3.75
C LEU A 246 58.39 13.06 -4.73
N TRP A 247 58.00 13.06 -6.01
CA TRP A 247 58.70 13.82 -7.05
C TRP A 247 58.54 15.33 -6.92
N GLN A 248 57.42 15.81 -6.36
CA GLN A 248 57.16 17.23 -6.19
C GLN A 248 57.83 17.83 -4.95
N HIS A 249 57.92 17.10 -3.84
CA HIS A 249 58.34 17.67 -2.56
C HIS A 249 59.60 17.05 -2.00
N PHE A 250 59.75 15.73 -2.08
CA PHE A 250 60.85 15.03 -1.41
C PHE A 250 62.14 15.06 -2.26
N VAL A 251 62.05 14.71 -3.55
CA VAL A 251 63.21 14.67 -4.45
C VAL A 251 63.84 16.06 -4.66
N PRO A 252 63.08 17.15 -4.87
CA PRO A 252 63.68 18.47 -5.09
C PRO A 252 64.51 18.96 -3.90
N GLN A 253 64.04 18.72 -2.67
CA GLN A 253 64.79 19.10 -1.46
C GLN A 253 66.14 18.36 -1.37
N LEU A 254 66.16 17.07 -1.71
CA LEU A 254 67.39 16.29 -1.77
C LEU A 254 68.35 16.77 -2.87
N THR A 255 67.83 17.11 -4.06
CA THR A 255 68.67 17.62 -5.15
C THR A 255 69.25 18.99 -4.82
N THR A 256 68.44 19.90 -4.25
CA THR A 256 68.90 21.25 -3.86
C THR A 256 69.90 21.20 -2.70
N ALA A 257 69.79 20.23 -1.81
CA ALA A 257 70.78 20.04 -0.74
C ALA A 257 72.08 19.37 -1.21
N ALA A 258 72.08 18.71 -2.37
CA ALA A 258 73.26 18.04 -2.94
C ALA A 258 74.05 18.92 -3.93
N GLU A 259 73.44 19.99 -4.45
CA GLU A 259 74.08 21.05 -5.26
C GLU A 259 74.82 22.07 -4.38
#